data_AF-A0A4V1SHA2-F1
#
_entry.id   AF-A0A4V1SHA2-F1
#
_cell.length_a   1.000
_cell.length_b   1.000
_cell.length_c   1.000
_cell.angle_alpha   90.00
_cell.angle_beta   90.00
_cell.angle_gamma   90.00
#
_symmetry.space_group_name_H-M   'P 1'
#
loop_
_entity.id
_entity.type
_entity.pdbx_description
1 polymer ?
#
loop_
_entity_poly.entity_id
_entity_poly.type
_entity_poly.pdbx_seq_one_letter_code
_entity_poly.pdbx_strand_id
1 'polypeptide(L)'
;MDNLANILGESGLPAEMVTSLQEAFDKKVAEAREEAELSIREEFATRFEHDKATFVEAMDRMLSDVVQKTEEAKAAEIAKLKETHSKLTAQINEAKTLYRSKLKESIGTSNAFVTRELAKTIKALAESKKNFVAKQKKLDEQFDSVKAEVARQQAERVTKIDEFVVRQVKRELNEFKQDHRALVETRVKIVAESKKKLADTQKKFVSESAKKVEAEINATLKREMSQLHEDLERNRQNNFGRRVFEAVAAEFMTSYLNEGSEIRTLQNVLESKEQELAQKTAKLNEAKSAIESVTRKVKLAEDRAIRTKTMTELLSNLRGDKRQMMESLLETTKTDALRSAFDKYLPAVLNEGVR
;
A
#
# COMPACT_ATOMS: atom_id res chain seq x y z
N MET A 1 154.51 -136.16 -3.99
CA MET A 1 155.92 -135.74 -4.16
C MET A 1 156.78 -136.85 -3.60
N ASP A 2 156.83 -137.98 -4.30
CA ASP A 2 157.82 -139.02 -4.01
C ASP A 2 159.13 -138.59 -4.65
N ASN A 3 160.17 -138.44 -3.83
CA ASN A 3 161.45 -137.90 -4.24
C ASN A 3 162.04 -138.72 -5.40
N LEU A 4 162.37 -138.02 -6.50
CA LEU A 4 162.98 -138.60 -7.70
C LEU A 4 164.27 -139.39 -7.40
N ALA A 5 164.89 -139.17 -6.23
CA ALA A 5 166.03 -139.92 -5.73
C ALA A 5 165.79 -141.44 -5.67
N ASN A 6 164.57 -141.89 -5.39
CA ASN A 6 164.27 -143.33 -5.32
C ASN A 6 164.15 -143.99 -6.70
N ILE A 7 163.88 -143.24 -7.77
CA ILE A 7 163.68 -143.80 -9.11
C ILE A 7 165.01 -143.86 -9.89
N LEU A 8 165.99 -143.01 -9.58
CA LEU A 8 167.25 -142.91 -10.35
C LEU A 8 168.42 -143.72 -9.75
N GLY A 9 168.29 -144.27 -8.55
CA GLY A 9 169.36 -144.99 -7.83
C GLY A 9 169.74 -146.38 -8.38
N GLU A 10 168.90 -147.02 -9.20
CA GLU A 10 169.19 -148.36 -9.76
C GLU A 10 169.93 -148.33 -11.12
N SER A 11 170.17 -147.15 -11.69
CA SER A 11 170.73 -146.99 -13.04
C SER A 11 172.13 -146.37 -13.07
N GLY A 12 173.03 -146.73 -12.15
CA GLY A 12 174.48 -146.48 -12.31
C GLY A 12 174.94 -145.05 -12.67
N LEU A 13 174.14 -144.02 -12.37
CA LEU A 13 174.42 -142.63 -12.72
C LEU A 13 174.90 -141.85 -11.47
N PRO A 14 175.83 -140.89 -11.61
CA PRO A 14 176.40 -140.14 -10.48
C PRO A 14 175.36 -139.27 -9.73
N ALA A 15 175.52 -139.14 -8.42
CA ALA A 15 174.60 -138.45 -7.51
C ALA A 15 174.30 -136.97 -7.85
N GLU A 16 175.19 -136.29 -8.57
CA GLU A 16 175.02 -134.89 -8.98
C GLU A 16 173.87 -134.67 -9.99
N MET A 17 173.50 -135.69 -10.79
CA MET A 17 172.40 -135.53 -11.75
C MET A 17 171.02 -135.53 -11.08
N VAL A 18 170.87 -136.21 -9.94
CA VAL A 18 169.57 -136.38 -9.25
C VAL A 18 169.12 -135.08 -8.58
N THR A 19 170.04 -134.32 -7.99
CA THR A 19 169.75 -133.02 -7.36
C THR A 19 169.32 -131.96 -8.39
N SER A 20 169.96 -131.94 -9.56
CA SER A 20 169.60 -131.01 -10.64
C SER A 20 168.17 -131.21 -11.16
N LEU A 21 167.69 -132.46 -11.20
CA LEU A 21 166.34 -132.79 -11.63
C LEU A 21 165.29 -132.40 -10.58
N GLN A 22 165.63 -132.48 -9.30
CA GLN A 22 164.74 -132.08 -8.20
C GLN A 22 164.53 -130.56 -8.18
N GLU A 23 165.60 -129.77 -8.32
CA GLU A 23 165.50 -128.30 -8.41
C GLU A 23 164.69 -127.86 -9.64
N ALA A 24 164.83 -128.55 -10.78
CA ALA A 24 164.02 -128.28 -11.96
C ALA A 24 162.53 -128.60 -11.75
N PHE A 25 162.21 -129.61 -10.95
CA PHE A 25 160.83 -130.01 -10.63
C PHE A 25 160.14 -129.00 -9.72
N ASP A 26 160.81 -128.57 -8.64
CA ASP A 26 160.23 -127.60 -7.70
C ASP A 26 160.00 -126.23 -8.36
N LYS A 27 160.91 -125.80 -9.24
CA LYS A 27 160.71 -124.60 -10.06
C LYS A 27 159.47 -124.72 -10.96
N LYS A 28 159.27 -125.89 -11.59
CA LYS A 28 158.09 -126.15 -12.44
C LYS A 28 156.77 -126.15 -11.65
N VAL A 29 156.78 -126.59 -10.39
CA VAL A 29 155.59 -126.59 -9.52
C VAL A 29 155.21 -125.18 -9.07
N ALA A 30 156.19 -124.31 -8.77
CA ALA A 30 155.92 -122.91 -8.44
C ALA A 30 155.35 -122.15 -9.65
N GLU A 31 155.96 -122.31 -10.83
CA GLU A 31 155.46 -121.76 -12.10
C GLU A 31 153.99 -122.18 -12.36
N ALA A 32 153.66 -123.45 -12.18
CA ALA A 32 152.31 -123.96 -12.41
C ALA A 32 151.25 -123.40 -11.44
N ARG A 33 151.61 -123.04 -10.21
CA ARG A 33 150.68 -122.42 -9.24
C ARG A 33 150.41 -120.96 -9.55
N GLU A 34 151.45 -120.21 -9.90
CA GLU A 34 151.31 -118.79 -10.26
C GLU A 34 150.47 -118.65 -11.54
N GLU A 35 150.66 -119.56 -12.51
CA GLU A 35 149.86 -119.64 -13.74
C GLU A 35 148.38 -119.97 -13.45
N ALA A 36 148.09 -120.88 -12.52
CA ALA A 36 146.72 -121.22 -12.13
C ALA A 36 146.00 -120.08 -11.37
N GLU A 37 146.68 -119.35 -10.48
CA GLU A 37 146.08 -118.19 -9.80
C GLU A 37 145.82 -117.03 -10.76
N LEU A 38 146.73 -116.79 -11.72
CA LEU A 38 146.52 -115.81 -12.79
C LEU A 38 145.33 -116.21 -13.65
N SER A 39 145.24 -117.48 -14.07
CA SER A 39 144.13 -117.93 -14.92
C SER A 39 142.78 -117.80 -14.23
N ILE A 40 142.69 -118.11 -12.93
CA ILE A 40 141.44 -117.99 -12.16
C ILE A 40 141.04 -116.51 -12.03
N ARG A 41 141.98 -115.59 -11.81
CA ARG A 41 141.67 -114.15 -11.77
C ARG A 41 141.25 -113.61 -13.13
N GLU A 42 141.89 -114.06 -14.19
CA GLU A 42 141.48 -113.73 -15.56
C GLU A 42 140.08 -114.29 -15.88
N GLU A 43 139.77 -115.52 -15.47
CA GLU A 43 138.44 -116.11 -15.63
C GLU A 43 137.36 -115.37 -14.82
N PHE A 44 137.64 -114.95 -13.58
CA PHE A 44 136.67 -114.17 -12.79
C PHE A 44 136.47 -112.75 -13.33
N ALA A 45 137.55 -112.10 -13.78
CA ALA A 45 137.46 -110.78 -14.40
C ALA A 45 136.65 -110.83 -15.70
N THR A 46 136.90 -111.82 -16.56
CA THR A 46 136.18 -112.00 -17.82
C THR A 46 134.70 -112.33 -17.61
N ARG A 47 134.36 -113.18 -16.62
CA ARG A 47 132.96 -113.45 -16.26
C ARG A 47 132.25 -112.21 -15.72
N PHE A 48 132.90 -111.45 -14.84
CA PHE A 48 132.31 -110.22 -14.32
C PHE A 48 132.11 -109.17 -15.42
N GLU A 49 133.07 -109.03 -16.33
CA GLU A 49 132.91 -108.16 -17.51
C GLU A 49 131.76 -108.63 -18.40
N HIS A 50 131.64 -109.94 -18.62
CA HIS A 50 130.53 -110.52 -19.38
C HIS A 50 129.17 -110.27 -18.71
N ASP A 51 129.03 -110.53 -17.40
CA ASP A 51 127.77 -110.36 -16.67
C ASP A 51 127.35 -108.88 -16.57
N LYS A 52 128.34 -107.99 -16.44
CA LYS A 52 128.11 -106.54 -16.52
C LYS A 52 127.62 -106.14 -17.92
N ALA A 53 128.25 -106.67 -18.97
CA ALA A 53 127.84 -106.40 -20.34
C ALA A 53 126.41 -106.88 -20.62
N THR A 54 126.05 -108.09 -20.20
CA THR A 54 124.68 -108.62 -20.36
C THR A 54 123.64 -107.85 -19.55
N PHE A 55 123.97 -107.41 -18.34
CA PHE A 55 123.05 -106.57 -17.54
C PHE A 55 122.82 -105.20 -18.19
N VAL A 56 123.87 -104.56 -18.69
CA VAL A 56 123.77 -103.28 -19.41
C VAL A 56 122.95 -103.45 -20.68
N GLU A 57 123.16 -104.50 -21.46
CA GLU A 57 122.35 -104.80 -22.65
C GLU A 57 120.87 -105.07 -22.31
N ALA A 58 120.59 -105.82 -21.24
CA ALA A 58 119.22 -106.08 -20.80
C ALA A 58 118.52 -104.80 -20.33
N MET A 59 119.23 -103.93 -19.60
CA MET A 59 118.72 -102.61 -19.21
C MET A 59 118.47 -101.72 -20.42
N ASP A 60 119.39 -101.68 -21.40
CA ASP A 60 119.26 -100.86 -22.61
C ASP A 60 118.08 -101.31 -23.49
N ARG A 61 117.88 -102.63 -23.60
CA ARG A 61 116.69 -103.20 -24.26
C ARG A 61 115.40 -102.84 -23.52
N MET A 62 115.37 -102.94 -22.19
CA MET A 62 114.17 -102.58 -21.42
C MET A 62 113.88 -101.08 -21.51
N LEU A 63 114.89 -100.23 -21.44
CA LEU A 63 114.73 -98.78 -21.55
C LEU A 63 114.25 -98.40 -22.97
N SER A 64 114.82 -99.01 -24.00
CA SER A 64 114.42 -98.82 -25.39
C SER A 64 112.97 -99.25 -25.63
N ASP A 65 112.56 -100.42 -25.12
CA ASP A 65 111.18 -100.91 -25.22
C ASP A 65 110.17 -99.98 -24.52
N VAL A 66 110.53 -99.46 -23.33
CA VAL A 66 109.67 -98.53 -22.60
C VAL A 66 109.56 -97.20 -23.35
N VAL A 67 110.69 -96.65 -23.82
CA VAL A 67 110.69 -95.41 -24.61
C VAL A 67 109.84 -95.60 -25.87
N GLN A 68 110.06 -96.67 -26.63
CA GLN A 68 109.32 -96.95 -27.86
C GLN A 68 107.81 -97.09 -27.60
N LYS A 69 107.39 -97.87 -26.59
CA LYS A 69 105.96 -97.99 -26.24
C LYS A 69 105.35 -96.64 -25.82
N THR A 70 106.09 -95.81 -25.09
CA THR A 70 105.60 -94.48 -24.69
C THR A 70 105.50 -93.51 -25.87
N GLU A 71 106.42 -93.58 -26.83
CA GLU A 71 106.37 -92.77 -28.05
C GLU A 71 105.22 -93.19 -28.96
N GLU A 72 104.99 -94.50 -29.13
CA GLU A 72 103.86 -95.03 -29.88
C GLU A 72 102.51 -94.63 -29.26
N ALA A 73 102.38 -94.73 -27.93
CA ALA A 73 101.19 -94.30 -27.21
C ALA A 73 100.92 -92.79 -27.36
N LYS A 74 101.95 -91.95 -27.22
CA LYS A 74 101.84 -90.50 -27.42
C LYS A 74 101.51 -90.15 -28.87
N ALA A 75 102.10 -90.83 -29.84
CA ALA A 75 101.79 -90.62 -31.26
C ALA A 75 100.32 -90.95 -31.56
N ALA A 76 99.79 -92.04 -30.99
CA ALA A 76 98.38 -92.40 -31.11
C ALA A 76 97.43 -91.37 -30.46
N GLU A 77 97.79 -90.83 -29.29
CA GLU A 77 97.00 -89.76 -28.65
C GLU A 77 97.04 -88.45 -29.44
N ILE A 78 98.20 -88.05 -29.95
CA ILE A 78 98.34 -86.87 -30.81
C ILE A 78 97.51 -87.03 -32.10
N ALA A 79 97.49 -88.23 -32.68
CA ALA A 79 96.66 -88.51 -33.85
C ALA A 79 95.16 -88.36 -33.53
N LYS A 80 94.68 -88.92 -32.41
CA LYS A 80 93.30 -88.75 -31.94
C LYS A 80 92.95 -87.29 -31.65
N LEU A 81 93.88 -86.54 -31.04
CA LEU A 81 93.68 -85.11 -30.75
C LEU A 81 93.57 -84.28 -32.04
N LYS A 82 94.42 -84.56 -33.04
CA LYS A 82 94.34 -83.91 -34.36
C LYS A 82 93.02 -84.21 -35.05
N GLU A 83 92.57 -85.46 -35.01
CA GLU A 83 91.31 -85.87 -35.61
C GLU A 83 90.11 -85.17 -34.95
N THR A 84 90.07 -85.13 -33.61
CA THR A 84 89.00 -84.46 -32.86
C THR A 84 89.02 -82.94 -33.09
N HIS A 85 90.19 -82.30 -33.12
CA HIS A 85 90.31 -80.87 -33.43
C HIS A 85 89.83 -80.55 -34.85
N SER A 86 90.17 -81.40 -35.83
CA SER A 86 89.71 -81.27 -37.21
C SER A 86 88.18 -81.38 -37.30
N LYS A 87 87.59 -82.40 -36.66
CA LYS A 87 86.12 -82.59 -36.59
C LYS A 87 85.43 -81.41 -35.91
N LEU A 88 85.95 -80.92 -34.80
CA LEU A 88 85.38 -79.76 -34.09
C LEU A 88 85.43 -78.50 -34.95
N THR A 89 86.55 -78.27 -35.67
CA THR A 89 86.69 -77.13 -36.57
C THR A 89 85.69 -77.21 -37.74
N ALA A 90 85.52 -78.40 -38.31
CA ALA A 90 84.51 -78.64 -39.36
C ALA A 90 83.09 -78.35 -38.84
N GLN A 91 82.72 -78.90 -37.69
CA GLN A 91 81.41 -78.68 -37.06
C GLN A 91 81.16 -77.20 -36.72
N ILE A 92 82.18 -76.48 -36.22
CA ILE A 92 82.06 -75.04 -35.94
C ILE A 92 81.83 -74.25 -37.23
N ASN A 93 82.54 -74.59 -38.31
CA ASN A 93 82.37 -73.92 -39.59
C ASN A 93 80.99 -74.20 -40.20
N GLU A 94 80.52 -75.46 -40.15
CA GLU A 94 79.17 -75.85 -40.57
C GLU A 94 78.09 -75.15 -39.73
N ALA A 95 78.25 -75.06 -38.41
CA ALA A 95 77.32 -74.34 -37.54
C ALA A 95 77.29 -72.83 -37.87
N LYS A 96 78.45 -72.23 -38.14
CA LYS A 96 78.55 -70.83 -38.55
C LYS A 96 77.90 -70.57 -39.92
N THR A 97 78.10 -71.45 -40.89
CA THR A 97 77.46 -71.30 -42.22
C THR A 97 75.96 -71.48 -42.14
N LEU A 98 75.48 -72.48 -41.39
CA LEU A 98 74.06 -72.70 -41.13
C LEU A 98 73.42 -71.52 -40.38
N TYR A 99 74.07 -70.99 -39.35
CA TYR A 99 73.57 -69.83 -38.63
C TYR A 99 73.46 -68.61 -39.54
N ARG A 100 74.50 -68.33 -40.35
CA ARG A 100 74.48 -67.22 -41.33
C ARG A 100 73.39 -67.40 -42.38
N SER A 101 73.15 -68.62 -42.86
CA SER A 101 72.08 -68.88 -43.83
C SER A 101 70.71 -68.65 -43.20
N LYS A 102 70.45 -69.19 -42.01
CA LYS A 102 69.20 -68.97 -41.26
C LYS A 102 68.97 -67.51 -40.92
N LEU A 103 70.03 -66.79 -40.52
CA LEU A 103 69.94 -65.36 -40.25
C LEU A 103 69.58 -64.57 -41.51
N LYS A 104 70.23 -64.87 -42.65
CA LYS A 104 69.91 -64.25 -43.93
C LYS A 104 68.47 -64.52 -44.36
N GLU A 105 67.98 -65.73 -44.16
CA GLU A 105 66.60 -66.12 -44.42
C GLU A 105 65.61 -65.38 -43.49
N SER A 106 65.92 -65.29 -42.20
CA SER A 106 65.10 -64.55 -41.22
C SER A 106 65.04 -63.05 -41.52
N ILE A 107 66.16 -62.44 -41.92
CA ILE A 107 66.20 -61.04 -42.36
C ILE A 107 65.40 -60.87 -43.66
N GLY A 108 65.54 -61.81 -44.61
CA GLY A 108 64.79 -61.78 -45.87
C GLY A 108 63.28 -61.86 -45.64
N THR A 109 62.82 -62.78 -44.80
CA THR A 109 61.41 -62.95 -44.44
C THR A 109 60.87 -61.74 -43.68
N SER A 110 61.63 -61.19 -42.73
CA SER A 110 61.26 -59.98 -41.98
C SER A 110 61.14 -58.76 -42.91
N ASN A 111 62.11 -58.53 -43.79
CA ASN A 111 62.08 -57.43 -44.76
C ASN A 111 60.91 -57.59 -45.75
N ALA A 112 60.67 -58.81 -46.23
CA ALA A 112 59.53 -59.09 -47.10
C ALA A 112 58.20 -58.85 -46.39
N PHE A 113 58.09 -59.20 -45.10
CA PHE A 113 56.92 -58.92 -44.28
C PHE A 113 56.70 -57.42 -44.10
N VAL A 114 57.72 -56.67 -43.65
CA VAL A 114 57.64 -55.21 -43.46
C VAL A 114 57.30 -54.51 -44.77
N THR A 115 57.94 -54.89 -45.88
CA THR A 115 57.66 -54.30 -47.21
C THR A 115 56.23 -54.58 -47.65
N ARG A 116 55.72 -55.80 -47.40
CA ARG A 116 54.34 -56.17 -47.74
C ARG A 116 53.32 -55.39 -46.92
N GLU A 117 53.52 -55.26 -45.61
CA GLU A 117 52.62 -54.51 -44.74
C GLU A 117 52.69 -53.00 -45.01
N LEU A 118 53.88 -52.44 -45.28
CA LEU A 118 54.02 -51.06 -45.74
C LEU A 118 53.31 -50.84 -47.09
N ALA A 119 53.44 -51.75 -48.05
CA ALA A 119 52.74 -51.64 -49.33
C ALA A 119 51.22 -51.71 -49.16
N LYS A 120 50.71 -52.58 -48.27
CA LYS A 120 49.28 -52.66 -47.95
C LYS A 120 48.77 -51.38 -47.29
N THR A 121 49.48 -50.86 -46.31
CA THR A 121 49.09 -49.64 -45.59
C THR A 121 49.12 -48.41 -46.49
N ILE A 122 50.12 -48.29 -47.39
CA ILE A 122 50.17 -47.22 -48.39
C ILE A 122 48.97 -47.29 -49.33
N LYS A 123 48.59 -48.50 -49.81
CA LYS A 123 47.41 -48.68 -50.66
C LYS A 123 46.12 -48.31 -49.92
N ALA A 124 45.95 -48.81 -48.70
CA ALA A 124 44.79 -48.49 -47.86
C ALA A 124 44.69 -46.98 -47.57
N LEU A 125 45.82 -46.32 -47.33
CA LEU A 125 45.88 -44.88 -47.10
C LEU A 125 45.54 -44.09 -48.38
N ALA A 126 46.00 -44.53 -49.55
CA ALA A 126 45.64 -43.91 -50.83
C ALA A 126 44.13 -44.04 -51.12
N GLU A 127 43.53 -45.20 -50.86
CA GLU A 127 42.09 -45.42 -51.00
C GLU A 127 41.29 -44.58 -49.99
N SER A 128 41.72 -44.54 -48.73
CA SER A 128 41.12 -43.70 -47.69
C SER A 128 41.16 -42.22 -48.09
N LYS A 129 42.29 -41.72 -48.60
CA LYS A 129 42.42 -40.35 -49.10
C LYS A 129 41.46 -40.07 -50.25
N LYS A 130 41.33 -40.98 -51.22
CA LYS A 130 40.38 -40.84 -52.34
C LYS A 130 38.94 -40.77 -51.82
N ASN A 131 38.56 -41.62 -50.88
CA ASN A 131 37.24 -41.64 -50.29
C ASN A 131 36.96 -40.36 -49.48
N PHE A 132 37.96 -39.84 -48.77
CA PHE A 132 37.85 -38.58 -48.03
C PHE A 132 37.62 -37.39 -48.98
N VAL A 133 38.39 -37.29 -50.06
CA VAL A 133 38.21 -36.24 -51.08
C VAL A 133 36.82 -36.34 -51.72
N ALA A 134 36.34 -37.55 -52.02
CA ALA A 134 35.00 -37.75 -52.56
C ALA A 134 33.89 -37.33 -51.56
N LYS A 135 34.07 -37.61 -50.27
CA LYS A 135 33.15 -37.13 -49.22
C LYS A 135 33.18 -35.62 -49.08
N GLN A 136 34.36 -35.00 -49.12
CA GLN A 136 34.50 -33.55 -49.06
C GLN A 136 33.78 -32.88 -50.23
N LYS A 137 33.97 -33.37 -51.45
CA LYS A 137 33.25 -32.85 -52.63
C LYS A 137 31.72 -32.96 -52.48
N LYS A 138 31.22 -34.09 -51.98
CA LYS A 138 29.78 -34.26 -51.71
C LYS A 138 29.27 -33.31 -50.63
N LEU A 139 30.07 -33.06 -49.59
CA LEU A 139 29.73 -32.09 -48.55
C LEU A 139 29.66 -30.67 -49.10
N ASP A 140 30.60 -30.29 -49.98
CA ASP A 140 30.60 -28.99 -50.63
C ASP A 140 29.34 -28.81 -51.51
N GLU A 141 29.01 -29.83 -52.33
CA GLU A 141 27.78 -29.85 -53.14
C GLU A 141 26.51 -29.76 -52.27
N GLN A 142 26.47 -30.49 -51.15
CA GLN A 142 25.37 -30.40 -50.19
C GLN A 142 25.28 -29.02 -49.56
N PHE A 143 26.41 -28.45 -49.14
CA PHE A 143 26.46 -27.12 -48.54
C PHE A 143 25.93 -26.05 -49.49
N ASP A 144 26.35 -26.07 -50.75
CA ASP A 144 25.85 -25.15 -51.78
C ASP A 144 24.35 -25.33 -52.02
N SER A 145 23.86 -26.58 -52.04
CA SER A 145 22.43 -26.86 -52.18
C SER A 145 21.60 -26.32 -51.01
N VAL A 146 22.05 -26.53 -49.77
CA VAL A 146 21.38 -26.02 -48.56
C VAL A 146 21.44 -24.50 -48.53
N LYS A 147 22.58 -23.90 -48.88
CA LYS A 147 22.74 -22.44 -48.95
C LYS A 147 21.76 -21.82 -49.96
N ALA A 148 21.61 -22.43 -51.13
CA ALA A 148 20.65 -21.99 -52.13
C ALA A 148 19.19 -22.15 -51.66
N GLU A 149 18.86 -23.26 -50.99
CA GLU A 149 17.53 -23.49 -50.43
C GLU A 149 17.20 -22.48 -49.33
N VAL A 150 18.11 -22.24 -48.38
CA VAL A 150 17.93 -21.26 -47.30
C VAL A 150 17.75 -19.86 -47.87
N ALA A 151 18.52 -19.46 -48.88
CA ALA A 151 18.37 -18.17 -49.54
C ALA A 151 16.98 -18.01 -50.19
N ARG A 152 16.47 -19.07 -50.84
CA ARG A 152 15.11 -19.09 -51.42
C ARG A 152 14.04 -18.98 -50.35
N GLN A 153 14.13 -19.79 -49.29
CA GLN A 153 13.16 -19.75 -48.18
C GLN A 153 13.17 -18.39 -47.47
N GLN A 154 14.33 -17.77 -47.30
CA GLN A 154 14.43 -16.42 -46.75
C GLN A 154 13.75 -15.39 -47.65
N ALA A 155 14.02 -15.42 -48.95
CA ALA A 155 13.36 -14.54 -49.92
C ALA A 155 11.83 -14.70 -49.89
N GLU A 156 11.33 -15.93 -49.89
CA GLU A 156 9.89 -16.21 -49.78
C GLU A 156 9.27 -15.71 -48.45
N ARG A 157 9.98 -15.87 -47.33
CA ARG A 157 9.53 -15.37 -46.02
C ARG A 157 9.45 -13.85 -46.02
N VAL A 158 10.45 -13.17 -46.59
CA VAL A 158 10.45 -11.70 -46.72
C VAL A 158 9.26 -11.24 -47.53
N THR A 159 9.01 -11.84 -48.70
CA THR A 159 7.83 -11.51 -49.53
C THR A 159 6.52 -11.73 -48.77
N LYS A 160 6.38 -12.83 -48.03
CA LYS A 160 5.17 -13.09 -47.22
C LYS A 160 4.99 -12.07 -46.08
N ILE A 161 6.08 -11.64 -45.44
CA ILE A 161 6.05 -10.60 -44.43
C ILE A 161 5.61 -9.27 -45.08
N ASP A 162 6.16 -8.91 -46.22
CA ASP A 162 5.78 -7.69 -46.95
C ASP A 162 4.29 -7.70 -47.31
N GLU A 163 3.78 -8.81 -47.87
CA GLU A 163 2.35 -8.97 -48.16
C GLU A 163 1.47 -8.91 -46.91
N PHE A 164 1.93 -9.47 -45.79
CA PHE A 164 1.20 -9.43 -44.53
C PHE A 164 1.15 -8.00 -43.97
N VAL A 165 2.29 -7.30 -43.95
CA VAL A 165 2.39 -5.91 -43.49
C VAL A 165 1.53 -5.01 -44.35
N VAL A 166 1.59 -5.12 -45.68
CA VAL A 166 0.74 -4.33 -46.59
C VAL A 166 -0.74 -4.60 -46.35
N ARG A 167 -1.13 -5.87 -46.17
CA ARG A 167 -2.53 -6.23 -45.86
C ARG A 167 -2.99 -5.66 -44.52
N GLN A 168 -2.14 -5.76 -43.49
CA GLN A 168 -2.45 -5.26 -42.15
C GLN A 168 -2.56 -3.74 -42.14
N VAL A 169 -1.60 -3.02 -42.71
CA VAL A 169 -1.64 -1.56 -42.85
C VAL A 169 -2.86 -1.11 -43.66
N LYS A 170 -3.22 -1.82 -44.73
CA LYS A 170 -4.43 -1.51 -45.51
C LYS A 170 -5.71 -1.70 -44.69
N ARG A 171 -5.77 -2.75 -43.85
CA ARG A 171 -6.90 -2.99 -42.94
C ARG A 171 -6.98 -1.90 -41.88
N GLU A 172 -5.88 -1.63 -41.17
CA GLU A 172 -5.80 -0.58 -40.14
C GLU A 172 -6.14 0.80 -40.70
N LEU A 173 -5.68 1.12 -41.92
CA LEU A 173 -6.02 2.38 -42.57
C LEU A 173 -7.53 2.49 -42.89
N ASN A 174 -8.17 1.39 -43.27
CA ASN A 174 -9.60 1.37 -43.53
C ASN A 174 -10.41 1.48 -42.24
N GLU A 175 -10.03 0.73 -41.19
CA GLU A 175 -10.62 0.81 -39.85
C GLU A 175 -10.48 2.23 -39.28
N PHE A 176 -9.28 2.82 -39.34
CA PHE A 176 -9.03 4.19 -38.91
C PHE A 176 -9.91 5.21 -39.64
N LYS A 177 -10.12 5.05 -40.95
CA LYS A 177 -11.03 5.92 -41.71
C LYS A 177 -12.48 5.76 -41.29
N GLN A 178 -12.92 4.54 -40.99
CA GLN A 178 -14.27 4.28 -40.49
C GLN A 178 -14.47 4.87 -39.10
N ASP A 179 -13.52 4.65 -38.19
CA ASP A 179 -13.54 5.19 -36.84
C ASP A 179 -13.54 6.72 -36.85
N HIS A 180 -12.72 7.34 -37.71
CA HIS A 180 -12.71 8.79 -37.87
C HIS A 180 -14.08 9.31 -38.34
N ARG A 181 -14.73 8.64 -39.31
CA ARG A 181 -16.09 9.02 -39.75
C ARG A 181 -17.11 8.88 -38.63
N ALA A 182 -17.08 7.77 -37.89
CA ALA A 182 -17.96 7.54 -36.75
C ALA A 182 -17.75 8.59 -35.64
N LEU A 183 -16.51 9.00 -35.37
CA LEU A 183 -16.18 10.06 -34.41
C LEU A 183 -16.73 11.42 -34.87
N VAL A 184 -16.61 11.74 -36.15
CA VAL A 184 -17.19 12.97 -36.72
C VAL A 184 -18.71 12.94 -36.62
N GLU A 185 -19.36 11.84 -36.98
CA GLU A 185 -20.81 11.70 -36.88
C GLU A 185 -21.33 11.80 -35.45
N THR A 186 -20.68 11.15 -34.50
CA THR A 186 -21.03 11.25 -33.08
C THR A 186 -20.84 12.67 -32.56
N ARG A 187 -19.75 13.35 -32.94
CA ARG A 187 -19.54 14.76 -32.59
C ARG A 187 -20.64 15.66 -33.17
N VAL A 188 -21.03 15.46 -34.42
CA VAL A 188 -22.12 16.21 -35.05
C VAL A 188 -23.45 15.95 -34.35
N LYS A 189 -23.75 14.68 -34.02
CA LYS A 189 -24.96 14.30 -33.27
C LYS A 189 -24.98 14.95 -31.88
N ILE A 190 -23.89 14.86 -31.11
CA ILE A 190 -23.79 15.49 -29.79
C ILE A 190 -23.98 17.00 -29.90
N VAL A 191 -23.35 17.67 -30.87
CA VAL A 191 -23.51 19.11 -31.07
C VAL A 191 -24.97 19.47 -31.42
N ALA A 192 -25.63 18.68 -32.28
CA ALA A 192 -27.03 18.89 -32.63
C ALA A 192 -27.96 18.68 -31.42
N GLU A 193 -27.75 17.62 -30.64
CA GLU A 193 -28.49 17.34 -29.42
C GLU A 193 -28.26 18.40 -28.35
N SER A 194 -27.02 18.86 -28.16
CA SER A 194 -26.67 19.96 -27.25
C SER A 194 -27.37 21.24 -27.66
N LYS A 195 -27.38 21.60 -28.95
CA LYS A 195 -28.11 22.77 -29.45
C LYS A 195 -29.61 22.67 -29.16
N LYS A 196 -30.21 21.50 -29.39
CA LYS A 196 -31.63 21.25 -29.08
C LYS A 196 -31.91 21.39 -27.58
N LYS A 197 -31.11 20.74 -26.73
CA LYS A 197 -31.24 20.84 -25.26
C LYS A 197 -31.06 22.27 -24.77
N LEU A 198 -30.12 23.03 -25.33
CA LEU A 198 -29.94 24.45 -25.00
C LEU A 198 -31.17 25.28 -25.37
N ALA A 199 -31.74 25.07 -26.57
CA ALA A 199 -32.96 25.76 -26.99
C ALA A 199 -34.16 25.41 -26.09
N ASP A 200 -34.31 24.14 -25.71
CA ASP A 200 -35.38 23.70 -24.80
C ASP A 200 -35.18 24.28 -23.39
N THR A 201 -33.95 24.31 -22.88
CA THR A 201 -33.62 24.95 -21.58
C THR A 201 -33.88 26.45 -21.62
N GLN A 202 -33.53 27.14 -22.71
CA GLN A 202 -33.83 28.56 -22.89
C GLN A 202 -35.35 28.81 -22.85
N LYS A 203 -36.14 28.02 -23.59
CA LYS A 203 -37.61 28.12 -23.56
C LYS A 203 -38.18 27.89 -22.16
N LYS A 204 -37.71 26.84 -21.47
CA LYS A 204 -38.12 26.54 -20.08
C LYS A 204 -37.74 27.69 -19.14
N PHE A 205 -36.52 28.19 -19.24
CA PHE A 205 -36.04 29.31 -18.42
C PHE A 205 -36.89 30.56 -18.62
N VAL A 206 -37.19 30.93 -19.87
CA VAL A 206 -38.05 32.07 -20.18
C VAL A 206 -39.47 31.86 -19.63
N SER A 207 -40.06 30.67 -19.82
CA SER A 207 -41.40 30.37 -19.31
C SER A 207 -41.47 30.41 -17.78
N GLU A 208 -40.53 29.78 -17.08
CA GLU A 208 -40.48 29.77 -15.62
C GLU A 208 -40.15 31.15 -15.05
N SER A 209 -39.27 31.91 -15.69
CA SER A 209 -38.98 33.29 -15.31
C SER A 209 -40.20 34.19 -15.51
N ALA A 210 -40.91 34.05 -16.64
CA ALA A 210 -42.13 34.81 -16.91
C ALA A 210 -43.22 34.51 -15.86
N LYS A 211 -43.45 33.23 -15.53
CA LYS A 211 -44.39 32.83 -14.47
C LYS A 211 -44.02 33.41 -13.11
N LYS A 212 -42.73 33.39 -12.75
CA LYS A 212 -42.25 33.98 -11.47
C LYS A 212 -42.47 35.49 -11.44
N VAL A 213 -42.12 36.18 -12.51
CA VAL A 213 -42.34 37.63 -12.63
C VAL A 213 -43.83 37.95 -12.59
N GLU A 214 -44.66 37.20 -13.31
CA GLU A 214 -46.12 37.35 -13.30
C GLU A 214 -46.70 37.10 -11.90
N ALA A 215 -46.25 36.07 -11.20
CA ALA A 215 -46.67 35.78 -9.83
C ALA A 215 -46.31 36.92 -8.86
N GLU A 216 -45.09 37.45 -8.95
CA GLU A 216 -44.63 38.56 -8.11
C GLU A 216 -45.36 39.87 -8.43
N ILE A 217 -45.58 40.17 -9.71
CA ILE A 217 -46.36 41.34 -10.16
C ILE A 217 -47.80 41.22 -9.69
N ASN A 218 -48.45 40.06 -9.85
CA ASN A 218 -49.83 39.85 -9.41
C ASN A 218 -49.95 39.92 -7.88
N ALA A 219 -49.00 39.36 -7.14
CA ALA A 219 -48.96 39.46 -5.68
C ALA A 219 -48.81 40.93 -5.23
N THR A 220 -47.90 41.67 -5.87
CA THR A 220 -47.66 43.09 -5.61
C THR A 220 -48.91 43.90 -5.95
N LEU A 221 -49.47 43.77 -7.16
CA LEU A 221 -50.69 44.45 -7.59
C LEU A 221 -51.87 44.15 -6.66
N LYS A 222 -52.05 42.90 -6.24
CA LYS A 222 -53.12 42.53 -5.30
C LYS A 222 -52.91 43.22 -3.95
N ARG A 223 -51.68 43.27 -3.43
CA ARG A 223 -51.35 43.96 -2.19
C ARG A 223 -51.61 45.46 -2.30
N GLU A 224 -51.11 46.11 -3.36
CA GLU A 224 -51.31 47.54 -3.60
C GLU A 224 -52.81 47.87 -3.81
N MET A 225 -53.57 47.02 -4.51
CA MET A 225 -55.02 47.20 -4.69
C MET A 225 -55.81 47.02 -3.39
N SER A 226 -55.45 46.03 -2.56
CA SER A 226 -56.05 45.86 -1.23
C SER A 226 -55.74 47.05 -0.33
N GLN A 227 -54.49 47.52 -0.31
CA GLN A 227 -54.08 48.69 0.45
C GLN A 227 -54.82 49.94 -0.04
N LEU A 228 -54.90 50.17 -1.35
CA LEU A 228 -55.64 51.29 -1.92
C LEU A 228 -57.13 51.22 -1.59
N HIS A 229 -57.73 50.03 -1.59
CA HIS A 229 -59.11 49.83 -1.18
C HIS A 229 -59.33 50.14 0.30
N GLU A 230 -58.46 49.65 1.19
CA GLU A 230 -58.49 49.96 2.62
C GLU A 230 -58.33 51.46 2.89
N ASP A 231 -57.43 52.13 2.18
CA ASP A 231 -57.22 53.57 2.27
C ASP A 231 -58.44 54.37 1.78
N LEU A 232 -59.11 53.89 0.73
CA LEU A 232 -60.32 54.51 0.19
C LEU A 232 -61.51 54.33 1.15
N GLU A 233 -61.68 53.14 1.74
CA GLU A 233 -62.68 52.88 2.78
C GLU A 233 -62.42 53.69 4.04
N ARG A 234 -61.17 53.77 4.53
CA ARG A 234 -60.80 54.66 5.65
C ARG A 234 -61.11 56.12 5.33
N ASN A 235 -60.81 56.60 4.13
CA ASN A 235 -61.16 57.96 3.70
C ASN A 235 -62.67 58.18 3.61
N ARG A 236 -63.45 57.19 3.16
CA ARG A 236 -64.91 57.24 3.17
C ARG A 236 -65.48 57.29 4.58
N GLN A 237 -65.00 56.44 5.48
CA GLN A 237 -65.38 56.42 6.89
C GLN A 237 -65.02 57.74 7.58
N ASN A 238 -63.84 58.30 7.31
CA ASN A 238 -63.42 59.60 7.83
C ASN A 238 -64.30 60.74 7.30
N ASN A 239 -64.61 60.75 5.99
CA ASN A 239 -65.51 61.76 5.41
C ASN A 239 -66.95 61.61 5.91
N PHE A 240 -67.44 60.38 6.06
CA PHE A 240 -68.74 60.12 6.66
C PHE A 240 -68.78 60.60 8.11
N GLY A 241 -67.75 60.25 8.91
CA GLY A 241 -67.59 60.73 10.27
C GLY A 241 -67.57 62.25 10.34
N ARG A 242 -66.81 62.93 9.47
CA ARG A 242 -66.82 64.40 9.34
C ARG A 242 -68.20 64.94 9.02
N ARG A 243 -68.90 64.37 8.03
CA ARG A 243 -70.27 64.80 7.65
C ARG A 243 -71.29 64.58 8.77
N VAL A 244 -71.21 63.46 9.49
CA VAL A 244 -72.06 63.21 10.66
C VAL A 244 -71.74 64.23 11.76
N PHE A 245 -70.47 64.48 12.06
CA PHE A 245 -70.07 65.51 13.02
C PHE A 245 -70.52 66.91 12.59
N GLU A 246 -70.40 67.26 11.31
CA GLU A 246 -70.87 68.54 10.75
C GLU A 246 -72.39 68.66 10.81
N ALA A 247 -73.13 67.61 10.44
CA ALA A 247 -74.59 67.60 10.50
C ALA A 247 -75.08 67.67 11.95
N VAL A 248 -74.48 66.91 12.87
CA VAL A 248 -74.80 66.96 14.30
C VAL A 248 -74.44 68.34 14.88
N ALA A 249 -73.29 68.91 14.51
CA ALA A 249 -72.92 70.26 14.94
C ALA A 249 -73.86 71.32 14.37
N ALA A 250 -74.27 71.21 13.11
CA ALA A 250 -75.23 72.11 12.48
C ALA A 250 -76.61 72.00 13.14
N GLU A 251 -77.13 70.79 13.35
CA GLU A 251 -78.39 70.57 14.07
C GLU A 251 -78.30 71.02 15.54
N PHE A 252 -77.19 70.76 16.23
CA PHE A 252 -76.98 71.23 17.61
C PHE A 252 -76.95 72.76 17.67
N MET A 253 -76.24 73.42 16.75
CA MET A 253 -76.21 74.87 16.63
C MET A 253 -77.57 75.45 16.18
N THR A 254 -78.39 74.72 15.45
CA THR A 254 -79.69 75.23 14.95
C THR A 254 -80.82 74.97 15.96
N SER A 255 -80.81 73.82 16.64
CA SER A 255 -81.84 73.39 17.60
C SER A 255 -81.70 74.08 18.97
N TYR A 256 -80.49 74.27 19.49
CA TYR A 256 -80.29 74.87 20.82
C TYR A 256 -80.16 76.41 20.81
N LEU A 257 -79.93 77.03 19.64
CA LEU A 257 -79.90 78.50 19.52
C LEU A 257 -81.32 79.10 19.54
N ASN A 258 -82.34 78.34 19.15
CA ASN A 258 -83.75 78.75 19.31
C ASN A 258 -84.23 78.62 20.76
N GLU A 259 -83.82 77.59 21.51
CA GLU A 259 -84.14 77.46 22.95
C GLU A 259 -83.56 78.62 23.77
N GLY A 260 -82.35 79.09 23.47
CA GLY A 260 -81.77 80.27 24.13
C GLY A 260 -82.56 81.56 23.90
N SER A 261 -83.21 81.69 22.74
CA SER A 261 -84.06 82.85 22.41
C SER A 261 -85.45 82.76 23.04
N GLU A 262 -86.05 81.56 23.08
CA GLU A 262 -87.35 81.31 23.71
C GLU A 262 -87.26 81.42 25.24
N ILE A 263 -86.20 80.90 25.87
CA ILE A 263 -85.94 81.08 27.32
C ILE A 263 -85.84 82.56 27.69
N ARG A 264 -85.18 83.38 26.86
CA ARG A 264 -85.03 84.82 27.10
C ARG A 264 -86.38 85.56 26.99
N THR A 265 -87.25 85.15 26.06
CA THR A 265 -88.61 85.71 25.96
C THR A 265 -89.48 85.33 27.16
N LEU A 266 -89.41 84.07 27.62
CA LEU A 266 -90.12 83.63 28.82
C LEU A 266 -89.65 84.39 30.07
N GLN A 267 -88.35 84.66 30.19
CA GLN A 267 -87.78 85.41 31.29
C GLN A 267 -88.26 86.87 31.32
N ASN A 268 -88.32 87.53 30.16
CA ASN A 268 -88.90 88.89 30.03
C ASN A 268 -90.40 88.93 30.38
N VAL A 269 -91.16 87.91 29.97
CA VAL A 269 -92.60 87.81 30.32
C VAL A 269 -92.75 87.65 31.83
N LEU A 270 -91.91 86.82 32.47
CA LEU A 270 -91.92 86.59 33.91
C LEU A 270 -91.63 87.88 34.69
N GLU A 271 -90.58 88.62 34.31
CA GLU A 271 -90.25 89.92 34.91
C GLU A 271 -91.41 90.93 34.78
N SER A 272 -92.06 91.00 33.62
CA SER A 272 -93.21 91.90 33.45
C SER A 272 -94.38 91.53 34.35
N LYS A 273 -94.61 90.23 34.57
CA LYS A 273 -95.71 89.72 35.40
C LYS A 273 -95.43 89.91 36.88
N GLU A 274 -94.18 89.77 37.32
CA GLU A 274 -93.77 90.11 38.68
C GLU A 274 -93.95 91.60 38.97
N GLN A 275 -93.62 92.49 38.03
CA GLN A 275 -93.89 93.93 38.16
C GLN A 275 -95.39 94.25 38.23
N GLU A 276 -96.23 93.64 37.37
CA GLU A 276 -97.69 93.80 37.45
C GLU A 276 -98.24 93.31 38.80
N LEU A 277 -97.77 92.17 39.31
CA LEU A 277 -98.17 91.64 40.61
C LEU A 277 -97.75 92.57 41.75
N ALA A 278 -96.52 93.08 41.74
CA ALA A 278 -96.05 94.02 42.76
C ALA A 278 -96.94 95.28 42.80
N GLN A 279 -97.28 95.85 41.65
CA GLN A 279 -98.18 97.01 41.57
C GLN A 279 -99.60 96.70 42.05
N LYS A 280 -100.15 95.54 41.68
CA LYS A 280 -101.49 95.13 42.12
C LYS A 280 -101.53 94.86 43.63
N THR A 281 -100.49 94.24 44.20
CA THR A 281 -100.39 93.98 45.63
C THR A 281 -100.28 95.29 46.43
N ALA A 282 -99.52 96.27 45.93
CA ALA A 282 -99.43 97.59 46.54
C ALA A 282 -100.81 98.29 46.59
N LYS A 283 -101.55 98.30 45.47
CA LYS A 283 -102.91 98.87 45.40
C LYS A 283 -103.90 98.15 46.31
N LEU A 284 -103.77 96.83 46.46
CA LEU A 284 -104.62 96.04 47.36
C LEU A 284 -104.42 96.40 48.84
N ASN A 285 -103.16 96.59 49.25
CA ASN A 285 -102.84 96.96 50.64
C ASN A 285 -103.33 98.37 51.00
N GLU A 286 -103.23 99.31 50.05
CA GLU A 286 -103.75 100.66 50.21
C GLU A 286 -105.29 100.66 50.38
N ALA A 287 -105.99 99.87 49.56
CA ALA A 287 -107.44 99.69 49.69
C ALA A 287 -107.85 99.05 51.03
N LYS A 288 -107.10 98.07 51.53
CA LYS A 288 -107.37 97.44 52.84
C LYS A 288 -107.24 98.45 53.99
N SER A 289 -106.19 99.26 54.01
CA SER A 289 -106.00 100.29 55.04
C SER A 289 -107.13 101.32 55.04
N ALA A 290 -107.59 101.73 53.86
CA ALA A 290 -108.73 102.63 53.72
C ALA A 290 -110.01 102.02 54.32
N ILE A 291 -110.30 100.75 54.02
CA ILE A 291 -111.49 100.04 54.55
C ILE A 291 -111.44 99.93 56.08
N GLU A 292 -110.29 99.60 56.67
CA GLU A 292 -110.16 99.53 58.14
C GLU A 292 -110.42 100.88 58.81
N SER A 293 -109.96 101.97 58.21
CA SER A 293 -110.18 103.33 58.73
C SER A 293 -111.67 103.73 58.69
N VAL A 294 -112.37 103.39 57.61
CA VAL A 294 -113.81 103.64 57.44
C VAL A 294 -114.60 102.79 58.44
N THR A 295 -114.25 101.53 58.60
CA THR A 295 -114.94 100.60 59.51
C THR A 295 -114.85 101.07 60.97
N ARG A 296 -113.69 101.57 61.42
CA ARG A 296 -113.56 102.16 62.76
C ARG A 296 -114.43 103.41 62.93
N LYS A 297 -114.48 104.29 61.92
CA LYS A 297 -115.31 105.50 61.95
C LYS A 297 -116.80 105.17 62.07
N VAL A 298 -117.28 104.17 61.33
CA VAL A 298 -118.68 103.73 61.40
C VAL A 298 -119.03 103.24 62.81
N LYS A 299 -118.21 102.35 63.40
CA LYS A 299 -118.43 101.85 64.77
C LYS A 299 -118.46 102.96 65.81
N LEU A 300 -117.55 103.93 65.73
CA LEU A 300 -117.52 105.09 66.64
C LEU A 300 -118.76 105.99 66.47
N ALA A 301 -119.27 106.15 65.24
CA ALA A 301 -120.46 106.93 64.96
C ALA A 301 -121.74 106.24 65.47
N GLU A 302 -121.84 104.92 65.26
CA GLU A 302 -122.95 104.10 65.80
C GLU A 302 -123.00 104.18 67.33
N ASP A 303 -121.85 104.01 68.00
CA ASP A 303 -121.78 104.03 69.46
C ASP A 303 -122.14 105.41 70.05
N ARG A 304 -121.71 106.49 69.40
CA ARG A 304 -122.13 107.86 69.75
C ARG A 304 -123.63 108.06 69.59
N ALA A 305 -124.21 107.59 68.48
CA ALA A 305 -125.65 107.73 68.24
C ALA A 305 -126.48 107.00 69.29
N ILE A 306 -126.08 105.77 69.66
CA ILE A 306 -126.72 104.98 70.71
C ILE A 306 -126.60 105.68 72.07
N ARG A 307 -125.41 106.24 72.38
CA ARG A 307 -125.16 107.02 73.60
C ARG A 307 -126.06 108.24 73.71
N THR A 308 -126.15 109.05 72.67
CA THR A 308 -126.98 110.25 72.70
C THR A 308 -128.45 109.90 72.86
N LYS A 309 -128.92 108.84 72.18
CA LYS A 309 -130.31 108.37 72.30
C LYS A 309 -130.63 107.91 73.73
N THR A 310 -129.79 107.05 74.31
CA THR A 310 -129.98 106.54 75.68
C THR A 310 -129.86 107.64 76.73
N MET A 311 -128.91 108.56 76.59
CA MET A 311 -128.77 109.72 77.48
C MET A 311 -130.00 110.63 77.44
N THR A 312 -130.54 110.88 76.24
CA THR A 312 -131.74 111.71 76.04
C THR A 312 -132.97 111.06 76.67
N GLU A 313 -133.15 109.75 76.48
CA GLU A 313 -134.25 108.99 77.10
C GLU A 313 -134.21 109.08 78.63
N LEU A 314 -133.03 108.86 79.24
CA LEU A 314 -132.87 108.85 80.69
C LEU A 314 -133.06 110.24 81.34
N LEU A 315 -132.51 111.30 80.73
CA LEU A 315 -132.58 112.66 81.28
C LEU A 315 -133.92 113.38 81.00
N SER A 316 -134.81 112.81 80.18
CA SER A 316 -136.04 113.45 79.71
C SER A 316 -136.97 113.97 80.82
N ASN A 317 -137.03 113.26 81.95
CA ASN A 317 -137.93 113.58 83.07
C ASN A 317 -137.30 114.49 84.14
N LEU A 318 -136.03 114.83 84.01
CA LEU A 318 -135.33 115.76 84.90
C LEU A 318 -135.37 117.16 84.28
N ARG A 319 -135.72 118.17 85.08
CA ARG A 319 -135.78 119.59 84.66
C ARG A 319 -134.80 120.44 85.46
N GLY A 320 -134.23 121.45 84.80
CA GLY A 320 -133.33 122.42 85.41
C GLY A 320 -132.05 121.79 85.97
N ASP A 321 -131.60 122.29 87.11
CA ASP A 321 -130.31 121.93 87.75
C ASP A 321 -130.17 120.43 88.04
N LYS A 322 -131.28 119.74 88.36
CA LYS A 322 -131.30 118.28 88.58
C LYS A 322 -130.93 117.48 87.32
N ARG A 323 -131.25 118.01 86.13
CA ARG A 323 -130.86 117.39 84.85
C ARG A 323 -129.37 117.57 84.59
N GLN A 324 -128.83 118.75 84.83
CA GLN A 324 -127.40 119.04 84.64
C GLN A 324 -126.52 118.23 85.59
N MET A 325 -126.91 118.11 86.86
CA MET A 325 -126.15 117.32 87.82
C MET A 325 -126.15 115.83 87.46
N MET A 326 -127.29 115.30 86.99
CA MET A 326 -127.37 113.93 86.50
C MET A 326 -126.60 113.72 85.18
N GLU A 327 -126.62 114.70 84.28
CA GLU A 327 -125.87 114.67 83.02
C GLU A 327 -124.35 114.63 83.25
N SER A 328 -123.82 115.44 84.19
CA SER A 328 -122.39 115.41 84.54
C SER A 328 -121.95 114.10 85.19
N LEU A 329 -122.83 113.49 86.01
CA LEU A 329 -122.54 112.20 86.65
C LEU A 329 -122.53 111.03 85.65
N LEU A 330 -123.21 111.17 84.52
CA LEU A 330 -123.33 110.13 83.48
C LEU A 330 -122.39 110.33 82.30
N GLU A 331 -121.80 111.52 82.14
CA GLU A 331 -120.93 111.89 81.01
C GLU A 331 -119.75 110.93 80.81
N THR A 332 -119.19 110.38 81.89
CA THR A 332 -118.00 109.49 81.85
C THR A 332 -118.33 108.00 81.88
N THR A 333 -119.62 107.63 81.98
CA THR A 333 -120.04 106.23 82.07
C THR A 333 -120.11 105.57 80.69
N LYS A 334 -119.77 104.28 80.54
CA LYS A 334 -119.82 103.57 79.25
C LYS A 334 -121.26 103.47 78.73
N THR A 335 -121.44 103.48 77.40
CA THR A 335 -122.76 103.49 76.73
C THR A 335 -123.68 102.38 77.24
N ASP A 336 -123.16 101.16 77.39
CA ASP A 336 -123.91 99.99 77.86
C ASP A 336 -124.35 100.08 79.33
N ALA A 337 -123.61 100.84 80.14
CA ALA A 337 -123.83 100.98 81.59
C ALA A 337 -124.63 102.24 81.97
N LEU A 338 -125.00 103.07 80.99
CA LEU A 338 -125.69 104.36 81.21
C LEU A 338 -126.96 104.22 82.05
N ARG A 339 -127.80 103.21 81.75
CA ARG A 339 -129.06 102.98 82.48
C ARG A 339 -128.81 102.61 83.95
N SER A 340 -127.87 101.70 84.20
CA SER A 340 -127.53 101.25 85.55
C SER A 340 -126.90 102.36 86.41
N ALA A 341 -126.07 103.21 85.81
CA ALA A 341 -125.50 104.36 86.50
C ALA A 341 -126.57 105.43 86.82
N PHE A 342 -127.51 105.67 85.91
CA PHE A 342 -128.61 106.61 86.12
C PHE A 342 -129.46 106.21 87.35
N ASP A 343 -129.88 104.94 87.42
CA ASP A 343 -130.69 104.46 88.54
C ASP A 343 -129.97 104.57 89.89
N LYS A 344 -128.64 104.39 89.91
CA LYS A 344 -127.82 104.48 91.13
C LYS A 344 -127.70 105.91 91.66
N TYR A 345 -127.60 106.90 90.77
CA TYR A 345 -127.41 108.31 91.17
C TYR A 345 -128.73 109.05 91.41
N LEU A 346 -129.85 108.52 90.91
CA LEU A 346 -131.16 109.18 90.98
C LEU A 346 -131.63 109.54 92.41
N PRO A 347 -131.46 108.67 93.43
CA PRO A 347 -131.88 108.99 94.80
C PRO A 347 -131.09 110.16 95.41
N ALA A 348 -129.81 110.28 95.06
CA ALA A 348 -128.94 111.36 95.56
C ALA A 348 -129.35 112.71 94.95
N VAL A 349 -129.61 112.74 93.63
CA VAL A 349 -129.98 113.97 92.90
C VAL A 349 -131.39 114.47 93.27
N LEU A 350 -132.30 113.59 93.70
CA LEU A 350 -133.66 113.99 94.07
C LEU A 350 -133.77 114.59 95.48
N ASN A 351 -132.89 114.20 96.42
CA ASN A 351 -132.98 114.54 97.85
C ASN A 351 -132.19 115.78 98.29
N GLU A 352 -131.41 116.41 97.41
CA GLU A 352 -130.85 117.75 97.65
C GLU A 352 -131.98 118.80 97.50
N GLY A 353 -132.62 119.10 98.64
CA GLY A 353 -133.82 119.95 98.73
C GLY A 353 -134.60 119.87 100.06
N VAL A 354 -134.22 119.00 101.00
CA VAL A 354 -134.37 119.23 102.45
C VAL A 354 -132.99 119.28 103.09
N ARG A 355 -132.24 120.33 102.73
CA ARG A 355 -131.32 121.16 103.53
C ARG A 355 -130.28 121.81 102.63
#